data_AF-A0A2E4DFX1-F1
#
_entry.id   AF-A0A2E4DFX1-F1
#
_cell.length_a   1.000
_cell.length_b   1.000
_cell.length_c   1.000
_cell.angle_alpha   90.00
_cell.angle_beta   90.00
_cell.angle_gamma   90.00
#
_symmetry.space_group_name_H-M   'P 1'
#
loop_
_entity.id
_entity.type
_entity.pdbx_description
1 polymer ?
#
loop_
_entity_poly.entity_id
_entity_poly.type
_entity_poly.pdbx_seq_one_letter_code
_entity_poly.pdbx_strand_id
1 'polypeptide(L)'
;MKTIFLLLLIVSATSCGLKITTEVNENLLNGQWQLENIFCFTPDNSTNFKERYDFSDSSDVQVVMDLGNGDMQYDMTSSDCTTTAHGNFVTDYEDDFSDELDFFNVVSGSTCDIDVNFVGDDGNGVGTVKFALLASESKQLTWEVNEDKDYLSLDFYTGFQGSNLGSYCGNACNCEARFSKN
;
A
#
# COMPACT_ATOMS: atom_id res chain seq x y z
N MET A 1 32.17 -31.05 -54.23
CA MET A 1 32.49 -30.29 -52.99
C MET A 1 32.29 -28.78 -53.19
N LYS A 2 31.11 -28.33 -53.64
CA LYS A 2 30.78 -26.88 -53.74
C LYS A 2 29.44 -26.51 -53.11
N THR A 3 28.60 -27.49 -52.82
CA THR A 3 27.24 -27.32 -52.29
C THR A 3 27.14 -27.42 -50.76
N ILE A 4 28.17 -27.92 -50.07
CA ILE A 4 28.16 -28.07 -48.60
C ILE A 4 28.52 -26.75 -47.89
N PHE A 5 29.33 -25.90 -48.51
CA PHE A 5 29.71 -24.60 -47.93
C PHE A 5 28.58 -23.58 -47.91
N LEU A 6 27.54 -23.75 -48.73
CA LEU A 6 26.42 -22.81 -48.80
C LEU A 6 25.38 -23.02 -47.68
N LEU A 7 25.29 -24.24 -47.13
CA LEU A 7 24.36 -24.57 -46.04
C LEU A 7 24.84 -24.09 -44.67
N LEU A 8 26.17 -24.01 -44.45
CA LEU A 8 26.73 -23.52 -43.17
C LEU A 8 26.61 -22.00 -42.99
N LEU A 9 26.45 -21.24 -44.07
CA LEU A 9 26.35 -19.77 -44.04
C LEU A 9 24.92 -19.26 -43.77
N ILE A 10 23.91 -20.13 -43.91
CA ILE A 10 22.51 -19.76 -43.65
C ILE A 10 22.15 -19.96 -42.17
N VAL A 11 22.78 -20.91 -41.49
CA VAL A 11 22.53 -21.19 -40.05
C VAL A 11 23.13 -20.09 -39.14
N SER A 12 24.16 -19.38 -39.60
CA SER A 12 24.75 -18.26 -38.85
C SER A 12 24.01 -16.93 -39.01
N ALA A 13 23.07 -16.82 -39.96
CA ALA A 13 22.25 -15.61 -40.14
C ALA A 13 20.96 -15.61 -39.31
N THR A 14 20.56 -16.76 -38.73
CA THR A 14 19.42 -16.85 -37.83
C THR A 14 19.80 -16.71 -36.35
N SER A 15 21.08 -16.47 -36.02
CA SER A 15 21.49 -16.08 -34.67
C SER A 15 21.43 -14.56 -34.45
N CYS A 16 20.50 -13.86 -35.13
CA CYS A 16 20.03 -12.57 -34.64
C CYS A 16 19.58 -12.82 -33.21
N GLY A 17 20.40 -12.33 -32.27
CA GLY A 17 20.29 -12.62 -30.86
C GLY A 17 18.84 -12.53 -30.44
N LEU A 18 18.39 -13.56 -29.74
CA LEU A 18 17.31 -13.39 -28.79
C LEU A 18 17.76 -12.22 -27.91
N LYS A 19 17.29 -11.01 -28.23
CA LYS A 19 17.38 -9.89 -27.33
C LYS A 19 16.57 -10.37 -26.15
N ILE A 20 17.27 -10.81 -25.10
CA ILE A 20 16.69 -10.99 -23.78
C ILE A 20 15.92 -9.69 -23.58
N THR A 21 14.60 -9.80 -23.60
CA THR A 21 13.72 -8.73 -23.19
C THR A 21 14.21 -8.39 -21.81
N THR A 22 14.84 -7.23 -21.65
CA THR A 22 15.01 -6.59 -20.35
C THR A 22 13.66 -6.76 -19.65
N GLU A 23 13.62 -7.63 -18.63
CA GLU A 23 12.48 -7.69 -17.73
C GLU A 23 12.30 -6.25 -17.27
N VAL A 24 11.21 -5.64 -17.72
CA VAL A 24 10.81 -4.37 -17.13
C VAL A 24 10.36 -4.81 -15.75
N ASN A 25 11.15 -4.52 -14.72
CA ASN A 25 10.69 -4.70 -13.34
C ASN A 25 9.49 -3.78 -13.19
N GLU A 26 8.30 -4.39 -13.24
CA GLU A 26 7.06 -3.71 -12.95
C GLU A 26 7.14 -3.28 -11.49
N ASN A 27 6.87 -1.99 -11.24
CA ASN A 27 6.81 -1.46 -9.88
C ASN A 27 5.87 -2.36 -9.05
N LEU A 28 6.37 -2.92 -7.95
CA LEU A 28 5.63 -3.89 -7.12
C LEU A 28 4.35 -3.31 -6.56
N LEU A 29 4.33 -1.99 -6.35
CA LEU A 29 3.18 -1.24 -5.88
C LEU A 29 2.07 -1.17 -6.92
N ASN A 30 2.35 -1.40 -8.21
CA ASN A 30 1.31 -1.28 -9.23
C ASN A 30 0.20 -2.31 -9.02
N GLY A 31 -1.03 -1.83 -9.10
CA GLY A 31 -2.26 -2.61 -8.98
C GLY A 31 -3.20 -2.09 -7.90
N GLN A 32 -4.24 -2.88 -7.66
CA GLN A 32 -5.28 -2.58 -6.69
C GLN A 32 -4.99 -3.29 -5.35
N TRP A 33 -5.08 -2.51 -4.28
CA TRP A 33 -4.79 -2.90 -2.91
C TRP A 33 -6.00 -2.62 -2.03
N GLN A 34 -6.48 -3.64 -1.32
CA GLN A 34 -7.65 -3.53 -0.43
C GLN A 34 -7.20 -3.55 1.02
N LEU A 35 -7.67 -2.58 1.81
CA LEU A 35 -7.30 -2.49 3.23
C LEU A 35 -7.89 -3.68 4.00
N GLU A 36 -7.02 -4.42 4.67
CA GLU A 36 -7.40 -5.54 5.54
C GLU A 36 -7.43 -5.08 7.00
N ASN A 37 -6.36 -4.39 7.43
CA ASN A 37 -6.17 -4.01 8.82
C ASN A 37 -5.44 -2.67 8.96
N ILE A 38 -5.63 -2.02 10.11
CA ILE A 38 -4.72 -0.98 10.61
C ILE A 38 -4.10 -1.49 11.90
N PHE A 39 -2.78 -1.55 11.98
CA PHE A 39 -2.03 -1.90 13.18
C PHE A 39 -1.44 -0.62 13.77
N CYS A 40 -1.63 -0.42 15.06
CA CYS A 40 -1.02 0.70 15.77
C CYS A 40 -0.01 0.20 16.81
N PHE A 41 1.11 0.89 16.88
CA PHE A 41 2.27 0.58 17.70
C PHE A 41 2.68 1.78 18.56
N THR A 42 3.47 1.56 19.59
CA THR A 42 4.02 2.68 20.37
C THR A 42 4.89 3.61 19.49
N PRO A 43 4.89 4.93 19.74
CA PRO A 43 5.60 5.92 18.92
C PRO A 43 7.08 5.59 18.67
N ASP A 44 7.76 5.03 19.67
CA ASP A 44 9.21 4.80 19.64
C ASP A 44 9.58 3.39 19.13
N ASN A 45 8.61 2.53 18.84
CA ASN A 45 8.88 1.14 18.47
C ASN A 45 7.71 0.50 17.68
N SER A 46 7.92 0.31 16.37
CA SER A 46 7.00 -0.37 15.44
C SER A 46 6.81 -1.87 15.69
N THR A 47 7.52 -2.46 16.66
CA THR A 47 7.32 -3.86 17.06
C THR A 47 6.46 -4.01 18.31
N ASN A 48 6.23 -2.92 19.05
CA ASN A 48 5.44 -2.94 20.28
C ASN A 48 3.98 -2.60 19.96
N PHE A 49 3.25 -3.65 19.61
CA PHE A 49 1.84 -3.61 19.27
C PHE A 49 1.00 -2.95 20.39
N LYS A 50 -0.07 -2.26 20.00
CA LYS A 50 -1.04 -1.67 20.92
C LYS A 50 -2.46 -2.06 20.57
N GLU A 51 -2.82 -1.95 19.31
CA GLU A 51 -4.17 -2.23 18.84
C GLU A 51 -4.22 -2.50 17.34
N ARG A 52 -5.23 -3.26 16.92
CA ARG A 52 -5.52 -3.62 15.53
C ARG A 52 -6.98 -3.36 15.21
N TYR A 53 -7.24 -2.70 14.09
CA TYR A 53 -8.56 -2.51 13.50
C TYR A 53 -8.72 -3.45 12.31
N ASP A 54 -9.81 -4.22 12.29
CA ASP A 54 -10.05 -5.27 11.28
C ASP A 54 -11.17 -4.83 10.32
N PHE A 55 -10.87 -4.82 9.01
CA PHE A 55 -11.79 -4.41 7.94
C PHE A 55 -12.19 -5.57 7.03
N SER A 56 -11.35 -6.59 6.93
CA SER A 56 -11.53 -7.76 6.05
C SER A 56 -12.86 -8.50 6.24
N ASP A 57 -13.36 -8.56 7.48
CA ASP A 57 -14.64 -9.16 7.84
C ASP A 57 -15.79 -8.14 7.94
N SER A 58 -15.52 -6.84 7.73
CA SER A 58 -16.52 -5.79 7.78
C SER A 58 -17.24 -5.68 6.44
N SER A 59 -18.53 -6.02 6.41
CA SER A 59 -19.35 -5.80 5.20
C SER A 59 -19.68 -4.33 4.94
N ASP A 60 -19.39 -3.45 5.91
CA ASP A 60 -19.76 -2.05 5.83
C ASP A 60 -18.64 -1.19 5.28
N VAL A 61 -17.39 -1.40 5.69
CA VAL A 61 -16.27 -0.51 5.31
C VAL A 61 -15.41 -1.18 4.26
N GLN A 62 -15.34 -0.57 3.07
CA GLN A 62 -14.43 -0.98 2.01
C GLN A 62 -13.47 0.18 1.69
N VAL A 63 -12.17 -0.10 1.77
CA VAL A 63 -11.12 0.87 1.43
C VAL A 63 -10.20 0.25 0.38
N VAL A 64 -10.05 0.94 -0.75
CA VAL A 64 -9.28 0.49 -1.90
C VAL A 64 -8.31 1.58 -2.31
N MET A 65 -7.07 1.20 -2.56
CA MET A 65 -6.04 2.02 -3.17
C MET A 65 -5.65 1.42 -4.51
N ASP A 66 -5.66 2.20 -5.57
CA ASP A 66 -5.17 1.82 -6.89
C ASP A 66 -3.91 2.64 -7.17
N LEU A 67 -2.79 1.95 -7.41
CA LEU A 67 -1.51 2.54 -7.75
C LEU A 67 -1.19 2.17 -9.19
N GLY A 68 -1.23 3.16 -10.06
CA GLY A 68 -0.96 3.04 -11.48
C GLY A 68 0.49 3.38 -11.83
N ASN A 69 0.71 3.85 -13.05
CA ASN A 69 2.05 4.23 -13.52
C ASN A 69 2.41 5.64 -13.03
N GLY A 70 2.59 5.78 -11.72
CA GLY A 70 2.86 7.04 -11.02
C GLY A 70 1.60 7.82 -10.61
N ASP A 71 0.41 7.33 -10.97
CA ASP A 71 -0.87 7.85 -10.51
C ASP A 71 -1.40 7.06 -9.30
N MET A 72 -2.15 7.73 -8.44
CA MET A 72 -2.82 7.09 -7.30
C MET A 72 -4.30 7.44 -7.31
N GLN A 73 -5.13 6.46 -6.93
CA GLN A 73 -6.52 6.64 -6.55
C GLN A 73 -6.78 5.94 -5.22
N TYR A 74 -7.58 6.58 -4.37
CA TYR A 74 -8.01 6.08 -3.07
C TYR A 74 -9.52 6.23 -2.99
N ASP A 75 -10.21 5.16 -2.63
CA ASP A 75 -11.65 5.15 -2.43
C ASP A 75 -11.97 4.46 -1.11
N MET A 76 -12.72 5.14 -0.25
CA MET A 76 -13.32 4.56 0.93
C MET A 76 -14.83 4.71 0.85
N THR A 77 -15.52 3.61 1.09
CA THR A 77 -16.98 3.55 1.13
C THR A 77 -17.45 2.86 2.39
N SER A 78 -18.52 3.41 2.96
CA SER A 78 -19.30 2.83 4.04
C SER A 78 -20.78 3.17 3.87
N SER A 79 -21.66 2.55 4.64
CA SER A 79 -23.09 2.91 4.63
C SER A 79 -23.34 4.37 5.04
N ASP A 80 -22.50 4.92 5.91
CA ASP A 80 -22.68 6.26 6.48
C ASP A 80 -21.93 7.36 5.73
N CYS A 81 -20.85 7.02 5.03
CA CYS A 81 -20.02 8.01 4.35
C CYS A 81 -19.13 7.42 3.25
N THR A 82 -18.71 8.30 2.34
CA THR A 82 -17.78 7.97 1.26
C THR A 82 -16.75 9.08 1.12
N THR A 83 -15.49 8.73 0.94
CA THR A 83 -14.43 9.67 0.60
C THR A 83 -13.52 9.11 -0.47
N THR A 84 -12.91 9.99 -1.23
CA THR A 84 -12.00 9.64 -2.31
C THR A 84 -10.81 10.58 -2.31
N ALA A 85 -9.69 10.13 -2.85
CA ALA A 85 -8.57 10.98 -3.18
C ALA A 85 -7.93 10.52 -4.48
N HIS A 86 -7.38 11.45 -5.24
CA HIS A 86 -6.58 11.15 -6.42
C HIS A 86 -5.33 12.04 -6.43
N GLY A 87 -4.29 11.55 -7.07
CA GLY A 87 -3.02 12.26 -7.11
C GLY A 87 -1.98 11.47 -7.90
N ASN A 88 -0.73 11.69 -7.53
CA ASN A 88 0.41 11.00 -8.10
C ASN A 88 1.24 10.46 -6.93
N PHE A 89 2.05 9.44 -7.19
CA PHE A 89 3.01 8.94 -6.22
C PHE A 89 4.40 8.81 -6.84
N VAL A 90 5.42 8.92 -6.00
CA VAL A 90 6.81 8.65 -6.35
C VAL A 90 7.44 7.84 -5.22
N THR A 91 8.30 6.92 -5.60
CA THR A 91 9.14 6.11 -4.72
C THR A 91 10.41 5.78 -5.46
N ASP A 92 11.53 5.63 -4.76
CA ASP A 92 12.82 5.30 -5.35
C ASP A 92 12.97 3.78 -5.45
N TYR A 93 12.05 3.14 -6.18
CA TYR A 93 12.05 1.69 -6.36
C TYR A 93 13.35 1.21 -7.04
N GLU A 94 14.24 0.59 -6.25
CA GLU A 94 15.52 0.01 -6.69
C GLU A 94 15.51 -1.54 -6.61
N ASP A 95 14.40 -2.17 -7.01
CA ASP A 95 14.16 -3.63 -6.91
C ASP A 95 14.05 -4.18 -5.47
N ASP A 96 13.85 -3.29 -4.50
CA ASP A 96 13.65 -3.62 -3.09
C ASP A 96 12.17 -3.93 -2.76
N PHE A 97 11.97 -4.52 -1.59
CA PHE A 97 10.65 -4.84 -1.04
C PHE A 97 10.13 -3.78 -0.06
N SER A 98 10.89 -2.71 0.18
CA SER A 98 10.50 -1.62 1.07
C SER A 98 11.24 -0.34 0.72
N ASP A 99 10.59 0.81 0.82
CA ASP A 99 11.23 2.13 0.65
C ASP A 99 10.29 3.23 1.20
N GLU A 100 10.63 4.51 0.96
CA GLU A 100 9.75 5.66 1.16
C GLU A 100 8.89 5.93 -0.09
N LEU A 101 7.66 6.36 0.14
CA LEU A 101 6.71 6.78 -0.86
C LEU A 101 6.13 8.16 -0.52
N ASP A 102 6.00 8.95 -1.57
CA ASP A 102 5.50 10.31 -1.53
C ASP A 102 4.26 10.42 -2.43
N PHE A 103 3.10 10.71 -1.86
CA PHE A 103 1.98 11.19 -2.65
C PHE A 103 2.10 12.70 -2.88
N PHE A 104 1.73 13.16 -4.07
CA PHE A 104 1.77 14.57 -4.43
C PHE A 104 0.64 14.95 -5.39
N ASN A 105 0.34 16.26 -5.44
CA ASN A 105 -0.84 16.80 -6.12
C ASN A 105 -2.14 16.09 -5.67
N VAL A 106 -2.19 15.72 -4.39
CA VAL A 106 -3.34 15.03 -3.80
C VAL A 106 -4.53 15.98 -3.77
N VAL A 107 -5.64 15.54 -4.36
CA VAL A 107 -6.95 16.17 -4.28
C VAL A 107 -7.87 15.22 -3.53
N SER A 108 -8.18 15.58 -2.29
CA SER A 108 -8.99 14.77 -1.38
C SER A 108 -10.43 15.26 -1.30
N GLY A 109 -11.36 14.33 -1.11
CA GLY A 109 -12.73 14.60 -0.70
C GLY A 109 -12.83 15.01 0.77
N SER A 110 -14.05 15.01 1.30
CA SER A 110 -14.29 15.21 2.73
C SER A 110 -13.69 14.09 3.57
N THR A 111 -13.39 14.36 4.83
CA THR A 111 -13.04 13.31 5.79
C THR A 111 -14.24 12.43 6.12
N CYS A 112 -14.00 11.14 6.29
CA CYS A 112 -14.94 10.13 6.74
C CYS A 112 -14.49 9.55 8.07
N ASP A 113 -15.25 9.78 9.14
CA ASP A 113 -14.95 9.27 10.47
C ASP A 113 -15.85 8.05 10.74
N ILE A 114 -15.24 6.88 10.92
CA ILE A 114 -15.97 5.61 11.13
C ILE A 114 -15.54 4.93 12.42
N ASP A 115 -16.51 4.51 13.20
CA ASP A 115 -16.28 3.69 14.38
C ASP A 115 -16.00 2.24 13.99
N VAL A 116 -14.83 1.75 14.38
CA VAL A 116 -14.33 0.42 14.05
C VAL A 116 -13.97 -0.31 15.34
N ASN A 117 -14.36 -1.58 15.43
CA ASN A 117 -13.94 -2.42 16.55
C ASN A 117 -12.43 -2.67 16.45
N PHE A 118 -11.73 -2.58 17.58
CA PHE A 118 -10.33 -2.92 17.65
C PHE A 118 -10.06 -4.02 18.69
N VAL A 119 -8.98 -4.75 18.46
CA VAL A 119 -8.37 -5.67 19.40
C VAL A 119 -7.10 -5.02 19.92
N GLY A 120 -7.05 -4.72 21.22
CA GLY A 120 -5.88 -4.14 21.88
C GLY A 120 -5.25 -5.07 22.90
N ASP A 121 -4.01 -4.76 23.28
CA ASP A 121 -3.26 -5.52 24.29
C ASP A 121 -3.96 -5.56 25.65
N ASP A 122 -4.62 -4.46 26.03
CA ASP A 122 -5.34 -4.33 27.31
C ASP A 122 -6.85 -4.66 27.18
N GLY A 123 -7.29 -5.15 26.01
CA GLY A 123 -8.69 -5.50 25.74
C GLY A 123 -9.23 -4.97 24.40
N ASN A 124 -10.48 -5.30 24.13
CA ASN A 124 -11.17 -4.91 22.89
C ASN A 124 -12.00 -3.64 23.12
N GLY A 125 -12.20 -2.85 22.06
CA GLY A 125 -12.98 -1.62 22.12
C GLY A 125 -13.48 -1.16 20.75
N VAL A 126 -13.96 0.08 20.73
CA VAL A 126 -14.36 0.79 19.50
C VAL A 126 -13.55 2.07 19.42
N GLY A 127 -12.91 2.31 18.29
CA GLY A 127 -12.15 3.52 18.00
C GLY A 127 -12.64 4.16 16.71
N THR A 128 -12.65 5.49 16.67
CA THR A 128 -13.06 6.24 15.48
C THR A 128 -11.86 6.41 14.55
N VAL A 129 -11.83 5.65 13.45
CA VAL A 129 -10.82 5.76 12.41
C VAL A 129 -11.18 6.91 11.48
N LYS A 130 -10.21 7.80 11.29
CA LYS A 130 -10.32 8.94 10.38
C LYS A 130 -9.81 8.54 9.00
N PHE A 131 -10.72 8.40 8.04
CA PHE A 131 -10.38 8.15 6.64
C PHE A 131 -10.34 9.47 5.87
N ALA A 132 -9.12 9.87 5.51
CA ALA A 132 -8.83 10.95 4.57
C ALA A 132 -7.38 10.83 4.14
N LEU A 133 -7.10 10.72 2.84
CA LEU A 133 -5.73 10.86 2.34
C LEU A 133 -5.38 12.35 2.35
N LEU A 134 -4.71 12.81 3.41
CA LEU A 134 -4.40 14.22 3.62
C LEU A 134 -3.05 14.56 3.01
N ALA A 135 -2.99 15.57 2.15
CA ALA A 135 -1.74 16.01 1.53
C ALA A 135 -0.63 16.39 2.54
N SER A 136 -0.98 16.77 3.78
CA SER A 136 -0.01 17.08 4.84
C SER A 136 0.67 15.83 5.41
N GLU A 137 0.02 14.68 5.33
CA GLU A 137 0.45 13.40 5.89
C GLU A 137 0.84 12.41 4.78
N SER A 138 1.11 12.91 3.57
CA SER A 138 1.26 12.08 2.37
C SER A 138 2.71 12.00 1.89
N LYS A 139 3.66 12.19 2.81
CA LYS A 139 5.09 12.35 2.54
C LYS A 139 5.91 11.42 3.41
N GLN A 140 6.99 10.88 2.85
CA GLN A 140 7.93 9.96 3.50
C GLN A 140 7.21 8.78 4.16
N LEU A 141 6.20 8.23 3.47
CA LEU A 141 5.45 7.08 3.94
C LEU A 141 6.29 5.84 3.71
N THR A 142 6.59 5.11 4.77
CA THR A 142 7.27 3.82 4.65
C THR A 142 6.31 2.83 4.03
N TRP A 143 6.74 2.14 2.99
CA TRP A 143 6.03 1.01 2.42
C TRP A 143 6.89 -0.24 2.47
N GLU A 144 6.23 -1.40 2.59
CA GLU A 144 6.84 -2.72 2.50
C GLU A 144 5.88 -3.68 1.80
N VAL A 145 6.35 -4.37 0.76
CA VAL A 145 5.65 -5.46 0.10
C VAL A 145 6.29 -6.77 0.53
N ASN A 146 5.50 -7.76 0.92
CA ASN A 146 6.06 -9.06 1.31
C ASN A 146 6.67 -9.83 0.12
N GLU A 147 7.44 -10.88 0.40
CA GLU A 147 8.13 -11.68 -0.64
C GLU A 147 7.16 -12.29 -1.68
N ASP A 148 5.95 -12.67 -1.24
CA ASP A 148 4.91 -13.24 -2.10
C ASP A 148 4.15 -12.19 -2.94
N LYS A 149 4.39 -10.89 -2.70
CA LYS A 149 3.81 -9.74 -3.40
C LYS A 149 2.29 -9.64 -3.33
N ASP A 150 1.69 -10.19 -2.29
CA ASP A 150 0.25 -10.21 -2.04
C ASP A 150 -0.17 -9.31 -0.85
N TYR A 151 0.80 -8.77 -0.09
CA TYR A 151 0.55 -7.80 0.98
C TYR A 151 1.42 -6.56 0.86
N LEU A 152 0.82 -5.41 1.13
CA LEU A 152 1.46 -4.10 1.25
C LEU A 152 1.23 -3.55 2.66
N SER A 153 2.30 -3.27 3.40
CA SER A 153 2.27 -2.39 4.57
C SER A 153 2.59 -0.98 4.13
N LEU A 154 1.83 0.01 4.59
CA LEU A 154 2.03 1.43 4.28
C LEU A 154 1.70 2.27 5.52
N ASP A 155 2.53 3.25 5.84
CA ASP A 155 2.23 4.22 6.89
C ASP A 155 0.85 4.87 6.67
N PHE A 156 0.04 4.96 7.74
CA PHE A 156 -1.34 5.40 7.60
C PHE A 156 -1.43 6.93 7.46
N TYR A 157 -1.54 7.34 6.20
CA TYR A 157 -1.51 8.70 5.62
C TYR A 157 -2.68 9.64 6.00
N THR A 158 -3.33 9.40 7.14
CA THR A 158 -4.50 10.18 7.60
C THR A 158 -4.22 10.99 8.88
N GLY A 159 -3.07 10.76 9.51
CA GLY A 159 -2.73 11.29 10.83
C GLY A 159 -3.48 10.60 11.98
N PHE A 160 -4.16 9.48 11.71
CA PHE A 160 -4.79 8.65 12.73
C PHE A 160 -3.73 7.93 13.56
N GLN A 161 -3.89 8.03 14.88
CA GLN A 161 -2.93 7.52 15.87
C GLN A 161 -3.56 6.48 16.78
N GLY A 162 -4.69 5.87 16.39
CA GLY A 162 -5.37 4.87 17.22
C GLY A 162 -6.41 5.43 18.20
N SER A 163 -6.85 4.58 19.12
CA SER A 163 -7.92 4.84 20.07
C SER A 163 -7.41 5.67 21.25
N ASN A 164 -8.20 6.67 21.65
CA ASN A 164 -7.90 7.51 22.80
C ASN A 164 -8.48 6.98 24.12
N LEU A 165 -8.87 5.70 24.17
CA LEU A 165 -9.51 5.11 25.33
C LEU A 165 -8.47 4.56 26.32
N GLY A 166 -8.58 4.90 27.61
CA GLY A 166 -7.79 4.29 28.68
C GLY A 166 -6.26 4.34 28.47
N SER A 167 -5.60 3.17 28.54
CA SER A 167 -4.15 2.94 28.35
C SER A 167 -3.77 2.44 26.96
N TYR A 168 -4.69 2.45 25.99
CA TYR A 168 -4.46 2.00 24.61
C TYR A 168 -3.55 3.00 23.85
N CYS A 169 -3.83 3.30 22.58
CA CYS A 169 -3.12 4.34 21.84
C CYS A 169 -3.45 5.78 22.32
N GLY A 170 -3.43 5.99 23.64
CA GLY A 170 -3.86 7.20 24.33
C GLY A 170 -3.01 8.43 24.06
N ASN A 171 -1.83 8.30 23.40
CA ASN A 171 -1.09 9.40 22.75
C ASN A 171 -0.05 8.87 21.75
N ALA A 172 -0.05 9.46 20.54
CA ALA A 172 1.03 9.39 19.56
C ALA A 172 1.45 7.99 19.10
N CYS A 173 0.54 7.02 18.97
CA CYS A 173 0.89 5.78 18.27
C CYS A 173 1.16 6.06 16.80
N ASN A 174 2.05 5.24 16.24
CA ASN A 174 2.23 5.15 14.80
C ASN A 174 1.34 4.02 14.31
N CYS A 175 0.53 4.29 13.29
CA CYS A 175 -0.36 3.32 12.70
C CYS A 175 0.05 3.01 11.26
N GLU A 176 0.07 1.73 10.93
CA GLU A 176 0.38 1.20 9.62
C GLU A 176 -0.86 0.51 9.06
N ALA A 177 -1.17 0.80 7.82
CA ALA A 177 -2.25 0.15 7.08
C ALA A 177 -1.69 -1.06 6.32
N ARG A 178 -2.34 -2.21 6.46
CA ARG A 178 -2.03 -3.42 5.69
C ARG A 178 -3.09 -3.67 4.64
N PHE A 179 -2.65 -3.80 3.40
CA PHE A 179 -3.48 -4.06 2.26
C PHE A 179 -3.18 -5.44 1.67
N SER A 180 -4.20 -6.11 1.17
CA SER A 180 -4.09 -7.30 0.33
C SER A 180 -4.16 -6.90 -1.15
N LYS A 181 -3.49 -7.66 -2.01
CA LYS A 181 -3.55 -7.46 -3.46
C LYS A 181 -4.82 -8.11 -4.03
N ASN A 182 -5.61 -7.34 -4.78
CA ASN A 182 -6.83 -7.81 -5.46
C ASN A 182 -6.55 -8.44 -6.84
#